data_AF-A0A2V6PC06-F1
#
_entry.id   AF-A0A2V6PC06-F1
#
_cell.length_a   1.000
_cell.length_b   1.000
_cell.length_c   1.000
_cell.angle_alpha   90.00
_cell.angle_beta   90.00
_cell.angle_gamma   90.00
#
_symmetry.space_group_name_H-M   'P 1'
#
loop_
_entity.id
_entity.type
_entity.pdbx_description
1 polymer ?
#
loop_
_entity_poly.entity_id
_entity_poly.type
_entity_poly.pdbx_seq_one_letter_code
_entity_poly.pdbx_strand_id
1 'polypeptide(L)'
;MSDHDSYWPLPWYLRRFTRVGYWNNIPPDPLAPIMIVSSEFQAAFDDRPEKSHLMAGYFQLRPQVFFELYVEVKLWREYVKSLPPEKD
;
A
#
# COMPACT_ATOMS: atom_id res chain seq x y z
N MET A 1 -12.04 1.07 -25.25
CA MET A 1 -12.78 1.24 -23.99
C MET A 1 -12.27 0.17 -23.05
N SER A 2 -11.26 0.49 -22.25
CA SER A 2 -10.74 -0.44 -21.24
C SER A 2 -11.72 -0.44 -20.08
N ASP A 3 -12.30 -1.59 -19.80
CA ASP A 3 -13.22 -1.86 -18.70
C ASP A 3 -12.65 -1.27 -17.40
N HIS A 4 -13.27 -0.20 -16.89
CA HIS A 4 -12.90 0.47 -15.64
C HIS A 4 -13.14 -0.42 -14.40
N ASP A 5 -13.74 -1.60 -14.59
CA ASP A 5 -14.01 -2.63 -13.58
C ASP A 5 -12.98 -3.77 -13.57
N SER A 6 -11.86 -3.64 -14.28
CA SER A 6 -10.84 -4.70 -14.31
C SER A 6 -10.06 -4.73 -12.99
N TYR A 7 -10.64 -5.40 -11.98
CA TYR A 7 -9.96 -5.84 -10.76
C TYR A 7 -8.78 -6.74 -11.15
N TRP A 8 -7.66 -6.09 -11.43
CA TRP A 8 -6.28 -6.53 -11.28
C TRP A 8 -6.10 -8.03 -10.97
N PRO A 9 -5.30 -8.81 -11.73
CA PRO A 9 -4.72 -9.99 -11.11
C PRO A 9 -3.69 -9.48 -10.11
N LEU A 10 -4.14 -9.17 -8.89
CA LEU A 10 -3.24 -9.06 -7.75
C LEU A 10 -2.35 -10.29 -7.79
N PRO A 11 -1.03 -10.11 -7.71
CA PRO A 11 -0.11 -11.24 -7.77
C PRO A 11 -0.59 -12.37 -6.86
N TRP A 12 -0.61 -13.60 -7.40
CA TRP A 12 -1.28 -14.74 -6.74
C TRP A 12 -0.85 -14.92 -5.28
N TYR A 13 0.42 -14.62 -4.98
CA TYR A 13 0.99 -14.72 -3.64
C TYR A 13 0.33 -13.80 -2.60
N LEU A 14 -0.35 -12.73 -3.00
CA LEU A 14 -1.13 -11.89 -2.09
C LEU A 14 -2.40 -12.57 -1.59
N ARG A 15 -2.91 -13.59 -2.32
CA ARG A 15 -4.08 -14.37 -1.89
C ARG A 15 -3.85 -15.19 -0.62
N ARG A 16 -2.60 -15.32 -0.16
CA ARG A 16 -2.28 -15.96 1.13
C ARG A 16 -2.79 -15.16 2.33
N PHE A 17 -3.04 -13.86 2.17
CA PHE A 17 -3.57 -13.01 3.22
C PHE A 17 -5.09 -13.12 3.27
N THR A 18 -5.63 -13.50 4.43
CA THR A 18 -7.06 -13.78 4.61
C THR A 18 -7.85 -12.61 5.20
N ARG A 19 -7.17 -11.58 5.73
CA ARG A 19 -7.78 -10.36 6.28
C ARG A 19 -7.50 -9.19 5.36
N VAL A 20 -8.15 -9.19 4.21
CA VAL A 20 -8.00 -8.19 3.15
C VAL A 20 -9.37 -7.65 2.75
N GLY A 21 -9.40 -6.40 2.28
CA GLY A 21 -10.55 -5.83 1.59
C GLY A 21 -10.11 -5.24 0.27
N TYR A 22 -11.06 -5.06 -0.65
CA TYR A 22 -10.82 -4.52 -1.98
C TYR A 22 -11.74 -3.32 -2.20
N TRP A 23 -11.18 -2.25 -2.72
CA TRP A 23 -11.90 -1.00 -2.99
C TRP A 23 -11.46 -0.42 -4.34
N ASN A 24 -12.40 0.25 -5.02
CA ASN A 24 -12.14 0.98 -6.26
C ASN A 24 -11.90 2.48 -6.03
N ASN A 25 -11.78 2.87 -4.77
CA ASN A 25 -11.49 4.21 -4.30
C ASN A 25 -10.73 4.10 -2.97
N ILE A 26 -10.18 5.22 -2.49
CA ILE A 26 -9.61 5.24 -1.14
C ILE A 26 -10.73 4.98 -0.13
N PRO A 27 -10.61 3.94 0.72
CA PRO A 27 -11.65 3.63 1.70
C PRO A 27 -11.75 4.74 2.76
N PRO A 28 -12.91 4.90 3.41
CA PRO A 28 -13.03 5.78 4.55
C PRO A 28 -12.20 5.28 5.73
N ASP A 29 -11.94 6.17 6.69
CA ASP A 29 -11.28 5.78 7.94
C ASP A 29 -12.11 4.77 8.75
N PRO A 30 -11.46 3.85 9.47
CA PRO A 30 -10.01 3.69 9.56
C PRO A 30 -9.41 2.92 8.37
N LEU A 31 -8.27 3.42 7.85
CA LEU A 31 -7.47 2.70 6.86
C LEU A 31 -6.89 1.41 7.46
N ALA A 32 -6.64 0.41 6.60
CA ALA A 32 -5.93 -0.81 7.01
C ALA A 32 -4.44 -0.49 7.27
N PRO A 33 -3.76 -1.18 8.22
CA PRO A 33 -2.35 -0.89 8.54
C PRO A 33 -1.37 -1.05 7.38
N ILE A 34 -1.76 -1.80 6.34
CA ILE A 34 -1.03 -1.95 5.08
C ILE A 34 -2.01 -1.64 3.96
N MET A 35 -1.65 -0.68 3.11
CA MET A 35 -2.43 -0.29 1.94
C MET A 35 -1.59 -0.49 0.69
N ILE A 36 -2.14 -1.20 -0.30
CA ILE A 36 -1.57 -1.30 -1.65
C ILE A 36 -2.50 -0.50 -2.55
N VAL A 37 -2.00 0.61 -3.08
CA VAL A 37 -2.84 1.62 -3.73
C VAL A 37 -2.33 1.86 -5.14
N SER A 38 -3.22 1.88 -6.13
CA SER A 38 -2.85 2.34 -7.48
C SER A 38 -2.33 3.78 -7.39
N SER A 39 -1.22 4.08 -8.06
CA SER A 39 -0.66 5.45 -8.10
C SER A 39 -1.63 6.46 -8.73
N GLU A 40 -2.60 5.98 -9.51
CA GLU A 40 -3.66 6.80 -10.10
C GLU A 40 -4.57 7.47 -9.05
N PHE A 41 -4.66 6.90 -7.83
CA PHE A 41 -5.46 7.50 -6.76
C PHE A 41 -4.77 8.65 -6.02
N GLN A 42 -3.48 8.90 -6.27
CA GLN A 42 -2.71 9.99 -5.65
C GLN A 42 -2.92 10.06 -4.13
N ALA A 43 -2.78 8.92 -3.45
CA ALA A 43 -3.25 8.76 -2.07
C ALA A 43 -2.52 9.67 -1.07
N ALA A 44 -1.21 9.83 -1.26
CA ALA A 44 -0.31 10.75 -0.54
C ALA A 44 -0.56 10.76 0.98
N PHE A 45 -0.75 9.58 1.59
CA PHE A 45 -1.10 9.47 3.02
C PHE A 45 -0.04 10.08 3.95
N ASP A 46 1.20 10.14 3.49
CA ASP A 46 2.37 10.72 4.14
C ASP A 46 2.42 12.26 4.09
N ASP A 47 1.70 12.86 3.14
CA ASP A 47 1.54 14.31 3.01
C ASP A 47 0.31 14.85 3.76
N ARG A 48 -0.59 13.97 4.21
CA ARG A 48 -1.79 14.38 4.96
C ARG A 48 -1.42 14.89 6.36
N PRO A 49 -2.22 15.79 6.96
CA PRO A 49 -1.95 16.34 8.29
C PRO A 49 -1.73 15.27 9.38
N GLU A 50 -2.46 14.16 9.31
CA GLU A 50 -2.40 13.06 10.28
C GLU A 50 -1.17 12.17 10.12
N LYS A 51 -0.54 12.14 8.93
CA LYS A 51 0.63 11.29 8.59
C LYS A 51 0.52 9.87 9.13
N SER A 52 -0.65 9.25 8.97
CA SER A 52 -0.96 7.95 9.57
C SER A 52 -0.13 6.81 8.96
N HIS A 53 0.25 6.96 7.69
CA HIS A 53 1.02 5.98 6.93
C HIS A 53 2.24 6.65 6.29
N LEU A 54 3.29 5.86 6.06
CA LEU A 54 4.44 6.24 5.22
C LEU A 54 4.39 5.49 3.89
N MET A 55 4.86 6.12 2.81
CA MET A 55 5.11 5.41 1.56
C MET A 55 6.38 4.55 1.72
N ALA A 56 6.19 3.25 1.96
CA ALA A 56 7.26 2.28 2.15
C ALA A 56 7.81 1.73 0.83
N GLY A 57 7.13 1.97 -0.30
CA GLY A 57 7.64 1.60 -1.61
C GLY A 57 6.76 2.04 -2.77
N TYR A 58 7.39 2.10 -3.95
CA TYR A 58 6.75 2.39 -5.22
C TYR A 58 7.14 1.31 -6.23
N PHE A 59 6.16 0.63 -6.79
CA PHE A 59 6.39 -0.59 -7.57
C PHE A 59 5.68 -0.52 -8.92
N GLN A 60 6.33 -1.04 -9.95
CA GLN A 60 5.72 -1.25 -11.26
C GLN A 60 5.20 -2.68 -11.35
N LEU A 61 3.89 -2.87 -11.54
CA LEU A 61 3.36 -4.23 -11.75
C LEU A 61 3.54 -4.69 -13.19
N ARG A 62 3.24 -3.80 -14.14
CA ARG A 62 3.42 -4.01 -15.59
C ARG A 62 3.85 -2.69 -16.23
N PRO A 63 4.29 -2.67 -17.50
CA PRO A 63 4.65 -1.43 -18.17
C PRO A 63 3.57 -0.36 -17.96
N GLN A 64 4.02 0.79 -17.45
CA GLN A 64 3.21 1.98 -17.18
C GLN A 64 2.09 1.83 -16.13
N VAL A 65 2.05 0.76 -15.34
CA VAL A 65 1.13 0.70 -14.19
C VAL A 65 1.85 0.44 -12.89
N PHE A 66 1.60 1.35 -11.96
CA PHE A 66 2.32 1.45 -10.71
C PHE A 66 1.38 1.39 -9.51
N PHE A 67 1.93 0.95 -8.39
CA PHE A 67 1.25 1.01 -7.10
C PHE A 67 2.21 1.46 -6.01
N GLU A 68 1.63 2.12 -5.03
CA GLU A 68 2.28 2.60 -3.82
C GLU A 68 1.97 1.63 -2.68
N LEU A 69 3.01 1.28 -1.91
CA LEU A 69 2.88 0.54 -0.67
C LEU A 69 2.93 1.53 0.49
N TYR A 70 1.85 1.58 1.25
CA TYR A 70 1.77 2.36 2.47
C TYR A 70 1.69 1.47 3.70
N VAL A 71 2.42 1.86 4.75
CA VAL A 71 2.46 1.14 6.02
C VAL A 71 2.18 2.12 7.15
N GLU A 72 1.30 1.73 8.09
CA GLU A 72 1.01 2.53 9.28
C GLU A 72 2.31 2.83 10.04
N VAL A 73 2.48 4.09 10.44
CA VAL A 73 3.72 4.56 11.07
C VAL A 73 4.07 3.76 12.34
N LYS A 74 3.08 3.37 13.15
CA LYS A 74 3.33 2.57 14.35
C LYS A 74 3.85 1.18 13.99
N LEU A 75 3.21 0.51 13.03
CA LEU A 75 3.62 -0.80 12.53
C LEU A 75 5.05 -0.76 11.96
N TRP A 76 5.36 0.27 11.17
CA TRP A 76 6.69 0.44 10.60
C TRP A 76 7.78 0.63 11.64
N ARG A 77 7.52 1.42 12.69
CA ARG A 77 8.49 1.60 13.79
C ARG A 77 8.77 0.28 14.50
N GLU A 78 7.75 -0.53 14.76
CA GLU A 78 7.95 -1.85 15.37
C GLU A 78 8.72 -2.80 14.45
N TYR A 79 8.45 -2.76 13.14
CA TYR A 79 9.23 -3.52 12.17
C TYR A 79 10.70 -3.10 12.14
N VAL A 80 11.00 -1.80 12.07
CA VAL A 80 12.39 -1.29 12.03
C VAL A 80 13.16 -1.69 13.30
N LYS A 81 12.53 -1.66 14.48
CA LYS A 81 13.16 -2.14 15.73
C LYS A 81 13.54 -3.62 15.70
N SER A 82 12.85 -4.42 14.87
CA SER A 82 13.12 -5.85 14.72
C SER A 82 14.25 -6.15 13.73
N LEU A 83 14.68 -5.15 12.94
CA LEU A 83 15.76 -5.32 11.98
C LEU A 83 17.12 -5.38 12.69
N PRO A 84 18.09 -6.14 12.16
CA PRO A 84 19.45 -6.09 12.66
C PRO A 84 20.00 -4.66 12.51
N PRO A 85 20.87 -4.22 13.44
CA PRO A 85 21.56 -2.96 13.29
C PRO A 85 22.35 -2.95 11.97
N GLU A 86 22.39 -1.79 11.33
CA GLU A 86 23.17 -1.58 10.12
C GLU A 86 24.64 -1.91 10.42
N LYS A 87 25.28 -2.69 9.54
CA LYS A 87 26.71 -2.96 9.66
C LYS A 87 27.43 -1.79 9.00
N ASP A 88 28.24 -1.09 9.80
CA ASP A 88 29.17 -0.04 9.34
C ASP A 88 30.10 -0.52 8.22
#